data_AF-A0AAE7BI53-F1
#
_entry.id   AF-A0AAE7BI53-F1
#
_cell.length_a   1.000
_cell.length_b   1.000
_cell.length_c   1.000
_cell.angle_alpha   90.00
_cell.angle_beta   90.00
_cell.angle_gamma   90.00
#
_symmetry.space_group_name_H-M   'P 1'
#
loop_
_entity.id
_entity.type
_entity.pdbx_description
1 polymer ?
#
loop_
_entity_poly.entity_id
_entity_poly.type
_entity_poly.pdbx_seq_one_letter_code
_entity_poly.pdbx_strand_id
1 'polypeptide(L)'
;MEINNSYSQNLYQKSSSTKKVDEDSNSDILSIFEKLIDKSKATDIKNSAYFETSNIPSTSSVTYEKPTPIKWEDQLLYPNMKYEFDPDAYESYENAKEYDPIAYEWITQLRIATNGNKYEDAPEFEAFIKKWMDKGESEEHALVRATTYALAGLLDYGKQKVWQIGNDLPYGDIKQHGFHLINNEPLKNAVIKTLDNLSVGDATDLVRSIFDGYPENKGAPSSFQKLLDDFGVKLEELKKLNPEEHKDDKFTFTGDVNLKDGTDSKEYNNFIFDTLIKFFEDRIEKLDYYVANKPPEDTPDYHEVRDGLNSLIDNFKKEVDIYNNSK
;
A
#
# COMPACT_ATOMS: atom_id res chain seq x y z
N MET A 1 -24.96 44.96 34.12
CA MET A 1 -23.66 45.12 34.80
C MET A 1 -22.61 44.98 33.70
N GLU A 2 -22.26 46.10 33.06
CA GLU A 2 -21.04 46.22 32.26
C GLU A 2 -19.88 46.47 33.22
N ILE A 3 -18.68 46.01 32.85
CA ILE A 3 -17.44 46.81 32.86
C ILE A 3 -16.49 46.15 31.85
N ASN A 4 -16.07 46.99 30.89
CA ASN A 4 -15.00 46.82 29.91
C ASN A 4 -13.62 46.75 30.58
N ASN A 5 -12.64 46.17 29.88
CA ASN A 5 -11.51 46.93 29.32
C ASN A 5 -10.41 45.96 28.83
N SER A 6 -9.58 46.23 27.82
CA SER A 6 -9.61 47.01 26.59
C SER A 6 -8.17 46.95 26.04
N TYR A 7 -8.01 47.20 24.73
CA TYR A 7 -6.78 47.62 24.03
C TYR A 7 -5.71 46.54 23.73
N SER A 8 -5.13 46.43 22.53
CA SER A 8 -4.91 47.45 21.48
C SER A 8 -4.97 46.89 20.06
N GLN A 9 -5.51 47.75 19.18
CA GLN A 9 -5.37 47.73 17.73
C GLN A 9 -4.01 48.29 17.28
N ASN A 10 -3.77 48.15 15.95
CA ASN A 10 -2.99 49.00 15.03
C ASN A 10 -1.56 48.53 14.71
N LEU A 11 -1.00 48.69 13.50
CA LEU A 11 -1.35 49.24 12.16
C LEU A 11 -0.15 48.82 11.27
N TYR A 12 -0.26 48.43 9.99
CA TYR A 12 -0.16 49.26 8.77
C TYR A 12 -0.20 48.29 7.56
N GLN A 13 -1.13 48.36 6.61
CA GLN A 13 -1.19 49.18 5.38
C GLN A 13 -0.07 48.98 4.32
N LYS A 14 -0.40 48.17 3.30
CA LYS A 14 -0.30 48.33 1.83
C LYS A 14 0.95 49.01 1.21
N SER A 15 1.64 48.28 0.31
CA SER A 15 2.17 48.84 -0.93
C SER A 15 2.18 47.81 -2.07
N SER A 16 1.74 48.26 -3.24
CA SER A 16 1.79 47.59 -4.53
C SER A 16 3.01 48.10 -5.28
N SER A 17 3.77 47.22 -5.92
CA SER A 17 4.63 47.61 -7.05
C SER A 17 4.69 46.48 -8.08
N THR A 18 4.01 46.70 -9.20
CA THR A 18 4.25 45.99 -10.47
C THR A 18 5.60 46.44 -11.06
N LYS A 19 6.34 45.49 -11.62
CA LYS A 19 7.36 45.77 -12.64
C LYS A 19 7.19 44.73 -13.75
N LYS A 20 6.85 45.22 -14.95
CA LYS A 20 6.91 44.46 -16.20
C LYS A 20 8.37 44.29 -16.61
N VAL A 21 8.72 43.09 -17.08
CA VAL A 21 9.72 42.88 -18.15
C VAL A 21 9.12 41.83 -19.07
N ASP A 22 9.12 42.17 -20.36
CA ASP A 22 8.51 41.46 -21.48
C ASP A 22 9.25 40.15 -21.84
N GLU A 23 8.55 39.38 -22.67
CA GLU A 23 8.85 38.08 -23.27
C GLU A 23 10.20 37.96 -23.99
N ASP A 24 10.89 36.84 -23.78
CA ASP A 24 11.60 36.03 -24.80
C ASP A 24 12.01 34.70 -24.11
N SER A 25 11.25 33.61 -24.29
CA SER A 25 11.29 32.63 -25.38
C SER A 25 12.25 31.45 -25.13
N ASN A 26 11.63 30.28 -24.89
CA ASN A 26 12.10 28.90 -25.11
C ASN A 26 13.58 28.55 -24.86
N SER A 27 13.87 27.94 -23.71
CA SER A 27 14.52 26.62 -23.58
C SER A 27 15.13 26.47 -22.19
N ASP A 28 14.51 25.73 -21.25
CA ASP A 28 15.26 25.39 -20.01
C ASP A 28 14.79 24.15 -19.23
N ILE A 29 13.88 23.33 -19.78
CA ILE A 29 13.50 22.06 -19.13
C ILE A 29 14.52 20.93 -19.41
N LEU A 30 15.42 21.12 -20.40
CA LEU A 30 16.45 20.14 -20.76
C LEU A 30 17.83 20.39 -20.12
N SER A 31 18.06 21.48 -19.37
CA SER A 31 19.39 21.81 -18.83
C SER A 31 19.71 21.22 -17.45
N ILE A 32 18.74 20.56 -16.79
CA ILE A 32 18.93 19.94 -15.47
C ILE A 32 19.62 18.57 -15.57
N PHE A 33 19.60 17.91 -16.73
CA PHE A 33 20.17 16.56 -16.89
C PHE A 33 21.69 16.50 -17.17
N GLU A 34 22.38 17.62 -17.41
CA GLU A 34 23.83 17.61 -17.69
C GLU A 34 24.73 18.04 -16.52
N LYS A 35 24.20 18.44 -15.36
CA LYS A 35 25.00 19.00 -14.24
C LYS A 35 25.24 18.10 -13.03
N LEU A 36 24.88 16.82 -13.07
CA LEU A 36 25.08 15.89 -11.93
C LEU A 36 26.08 14.75 -12.18
N ILE A 37 27.09 14.97 -13.03
CA ILE A 37 28.29 14.13 -13.02
C ILE A 37 29.48 14.99 -12.56
N ASP A 38 29.65 15.11 -11.25
CA ASP A 38 30.95 15.44 -10.67
C ASP A 38 31.63 14.14 -10.23
N LYS A 39 32.54 13.64 -11.09
CA LYS A 39 33.41 12.47 -10.86
C LYS A 39 34.60 12.83 -9.96
N SER A 40 34.43 13.65 -8.94
CA SER A 40 35.51 14.01 -8.03
C SER A 40 35.08 13.99 -6.55
N LYS A 41 35.15 12.78 -5.95
CA LYS A 41 35.56 12.51 -4.55
C LYS A 41 35.37 11.02 -4.22
N ALA A 42 36.20 10.19 -4.83
CA ALA A 42 36.68 9.00 -4.15
C ALA A 42 37.75 9.46 -3.14
N THR A 43 37.51 9.30 -1.83
CA THR A 43 38.53 8.96 -0.81
C THR A 43 37.92 8.87 0.58
N ASP A 44 38.22 7.75 1.25
CA ASP A 44 38.48 7.56 2.68
C ASP A 44 37.48 8.04 3.72
N ILE A 45 36.75 7.09 4.32
CA ILE A 45 36.36 7.19 5.74
C ILE A 45 36.79 5.92 6.47
N LYS A 46 37.59 6.18 7.52
CA LYS A 46 38.33 5.27 8.39
C LYS A 46 37.41 4.49 9.34
N ASN A 47 37.89 3.29 9.68
CA ASN A 47 37.58 2.54 10.89
C ASN A 47 37.40 3.42 12.14
N SER A 48 36.32 3.20 12.89
CA SER A 48 36.31 3.48 14.33
C SER A 48 35.71 2.29 15.07
N ALA A 49 36.62 1.55 15.71
CA ALA A 49 36.35 0.52 16.68
C ALA A 49 35.56 1.05 17.88
N TYR A 50 34.51 0.33 18.27
CA TYR A 50 34.04 0.29 19.65
C TYR A 50 33.94 -1.19 20.06
N PHE A 51 35.10 -1.76 20.41
CA PHE A 51 35.19 -2.95 21.24
C PHE A 51 36.11 -2.60 22.40
N GLU A 52 35.54 -2.05 23.46
CA GLU A 52 36.18 -2.10 24.77
C GLU A 52 35.85 -3.44 25.43
N THR A 53 36.93 -4.18 25.61
CA THR A 53 37.10 -5.45 26.29
C THR A 53 36.24 -5.61 27.54
N SER A 54 35.42 -6.66 27.57
CA SER A 54 34.98 -7.30 28.81
C SER A 54 35.45 -8.76 28.78
N ASN A 55 36.57 -9.03 29.45
CA ASN A 55 37.05 -10.38 29.72
C ASN A 55 36.07 -11.08 30.66
N ILE A 56 35.10 -11.80 30.09
CA ILE A 56 34.28 -12.78 30.81
C ILE A 56 34.89 -14.16 30.54
N PRO A 57 35.20 -14.97 31.56
CA PRO A 57 35.76 -16.30 31.35
C PRO A 57 34.75 -17.15 30.57
N SER A 58 35.23 -17.74 29.47
CA SER A 58 34.46 -18.65 28.64
C SER A 58 34.16 -19.93 29.42
N THR A 59 32.90 -20.09 29.83
CA THR A 59 32.33 -21.40 30.16
C THR A 59 31.34 -21.78 29.06
N SER A 60 31.85 -22.59 28.14
CA SER A 60 31.21 -23.71 27.44
C SER A 60 29.68 -23.73 27.25
N SER A 61 29.31 -23.79 25.97
CA SER A 61 28.08 -24.33 25.38
C SER A 61 26.77 -23.69 25.80
N VAL A 62 26.41 -22.59 25.14
CA VAL A 62 25.01 -22.24 24.92
C VAL A 62 24.45 -23.23 23.90
N THR A 63 23.83 -24.31 24.37
CA THR A 63 22.85 -25.02 23.56
C THR A 63 21.66 -24.10 23.41
N TYR A 64 21.51 -23.48 22.23
CA TYR A 64 20.22 -22.94 21.84
C TYR A 64 19.28 -24.14 21.74
N GLU A 65 18.39 -24.31 22.71
CA GLU A 65 17.22 -25.15 22.49
C GLU A 65 16.55 -24.60 21.24
N LYS A 66 16.48 -25.43 20.19
CA LYS A 66 15.63 -25.14 19.04
C LYS A 66 14.25 -24.82 19.63
N PRO A 67 13.64 -23.66 19.34
CA PRO A 67 12.33 -23.32 19.87
C PRO A 67 11.43 -24.52 19.68
N THR A 68 10.85 -25.02 20.78
CA THR A 68 9.90 -26.12 20.71
C THR A 68 8.85 -25.71 19.67
N PRO A 69 8.64 -26.49 18.60
CA PRO A 69 7.61 -26.17 17.63
C PRO A 69 6.31 -26.02 18.40
N ILE A 70 5.77 -24.80 18.45
CA ILE A 70 4.43 -24.58 18.99
C ILE A 70 3.53 -25.42 18.10
N LYS A 71 2.81 -26.39 18.69
CA LYS A 71 1.90 -27.21 17.91
C LYS A 71 0.90 -26.28 17.25
N TRP A 72 0.52 -26.59 16.02
CA TRP A 72 -0.48 -25.82 15.30
C TRP A 72 -1.82 -25.71 16.10
N GLU A 73 -2.06 -26.67 17.00
CA GLU A 73 -3.20 -26.69 17.94
C GLU A 73 -3.10 -25.67 19.09
N ASP A 74 -1.92 -25.09 19.35
CA ASP A 74 -1.63 -24.18 20.48
C ASP A 74 -1.47 -22.72 20.03
N GLN A 75 -1.78 -22.47 18.76
CA GLN A 75 -1.60 -21.21 18.05
C GLN A 75 -2.75 -20.23 18.32
N LEU A 76 -2.49 -18.93 18.14
CA LEU A 76 -3.30 -17.80 18.61
C LEU A 76 -4.76 -17.93 18.17
N LEU A 77 -5.66 -18.02 19.16
CA LEU A 77 -7.07 -17.64 19.02
C LEU A 77 -7.19 -16.27 19.67
N TYR A 78 -7.37 -15.21 18.88
CA TYR A 78 -7.70 -13.91 19.47
C TYR A 78 -9.02 -14.05 20.23
N PRO A 79 -9.04 -13.89 21.57
CA PRO A 79 -10.26 -14.04 22.36
C PRO A 79 -11.15 -12.79 22.29
N ASN A 80 -10.94 -11.92 21.29
CA ASN A 80 -11.47 -10.54 21.24
C ASN A 80 -13.00 -10.42 21.25
N MET A 81 -13.74 -11.53 21.27
CA MET A 81 -15.20 -11.53 21.27
C MET A 81 -15.81 -12.57 22.21
N LYS A 82 -15.14 -12.91 23.32
CA LYS A 82 -15.87 -13.51 24.44
C LYS A 82 -16.69 -12.42 25.14
N TYR A 83 -17.77 -12.00 24.49
CA TYR A 83 -18.84 -11.14 25.03
C TYR A 83 -19.50 -11.70 26.30
N GLU A 84 -19.09 -12.89 26.76
CA GLU A 84 -19.56 -13.58 27.96
C GLU A 84 -19.45 -12.76 29.25
N PHE A 85 -18.71 -11.64 29.25
CA PHE A 85 -18.49 -10.79 30.42
C PHE A 85 -18.96 -9.33 30.28
N ASP A 86 -19.55 -8.92 29.15
CA ASP A 86 -20.03 -7.55 28.93
C ASP A 86 -21.43 -7.52 28.27
N PRO A 87 -22.50 -7.25 29.06
CA PRO A 87 -23.86 -7.15 28.56
C PRO A 87 -24.06 -6.09 27.47
N ASP A 88 -23.37 -4.95 27.54
CA ASP A 88 -23.52 -3.85 26.58
C ASP A 88 -22.94 -4.25 25.22
N ALA A 89 -21.86 -5.02 25.25
CA ALA A 89 -21.21 -5.56 24.07
C ALA A 89 -22.06 -6.69 23.43
N TYR A 90 -22.77 -7.50 24.25
CA TYR A 90 -23.74 -8.49 23.75
C TYR A 90 -24.98 -7.83 23.11
N GLU A 91 -25.52 -6.79 23.72
CA GLU A 91 -26.66 -6.03 23.17
C GLU A 91 -26.27 -5.33 21.84
N SER A 92 -25.06 -4.76 21.78
CA SER A 92 -24.52 -4.17 20.56
C SER A 92 -24.37 -5.21 19.43
N TYR A 93 -23.98 -6.44 19.76
CA TYR A 93 -23.93 -7.56 18.81
C TYR A 93 -25.32 -7.97 18.29
N GLU A 94 -26.31 -8.16 19.16
CA GLU A 94 -27.67 -8.50 18.72
C GLU A 94 -28.26 -7.41 17.82
N ASN A 95 -28.00 -6.14 18.15
CA ASN A 95 -28.42 -5.01 17.34
C ASN A 95 -27.66 -4.92 15.99
N ALA A 96 -26.39 -5.34 15.93
CA ALA A 96 -25.60 -5.31 14.71
C ALA A 96 -26.22 -6.14 13.58
N LYS A 97 -27.00 -7.18 13.89
CA LYS A 97 -27.70 -7.97 12.86
C LYS A 97 -28.59 -7.14 11.94
N GLU A 98 -29.21 -6.08 12.47
CA GLU A 98 -30.09 -5.19 11.71
C GLU A 98 -29.34 -4.01 11.07
N TYR A 99 -28.38 -3.41 11.78
CA TYR A 99 -27.70 -2.19 11.34
C TYR A 99 -26.39 -2.42 10.57
N ASP A 100 -25.70 -3.55 10.82
CA ASP A 100 -24.44 -3.95 10.17
C ASP A 100 -24.36 -5.49 10.05
N PRO A 101 -25.11 -6.08 9.10
CA PRO A 101 -25.18 -7.53 8.94
C PRO A 101 -23.83 -8.15 8.51
N ILE A 102 -22.93 -7.37 7.91
CA ILE A 102 -21.60 -7.85 7.52
C ILE A 102 -20.74 -8.05 8.76
N ALA A 103 -20.63 -7.02 9.61
CA ALA A 103 -19.89 -7.13 10.86
C ALA A 103 -20.50 -8.20 11.77
N TYR A 104 -21.83 -8.29 11.85
CA TYR A 104 -22.52 -9.33 12.63
C TYR A 104 -22.11 -10.74 12.23
N GLU A 105 -22.07 -11.04 10.92
CA GLU A 105 -21.68 -12.36 10.43
C GLU A 105 -20.22 -12.66 10.78
N TRP A 106 -19.29 -11.73 10.55
CA TRP A 106 -17.89 -11.90 10.95
C TRP A 106 -17.73 -12.18 12.44
N ILE A 107 -18.39 -11.39 13.29
CA ILE A 107 -18.37 -11.56 14.75
C ILE A 107 -18.88 -12.96 15.13
N THR A 108 -19.97 -13.42 14.51
CA THR A 108 -20.55 -14.75 14.75
C THR A 108 -19.53 -15.85 14.52
N GLN A 109 -18.79 -15.76 13.41
CA GLN A 109 -17.83 -16.78 13.00
C GLN A 109 -16.57 -16.77 13.87
N LEU A 110 -16.06 -15.58 14.21
CA LEU A 110 -14.93 -15.39 15.12
C LEU A 110 -15.21 -15.99 16.51
N ARG A 111 -16.46 -15.89 17.01
CA ARG A 111 -16.87 -16.43 18.32
C ARG A 111 -16.83 -17.95 18.41
N ILE A 112 -17.10 -18.65 17.31
CA ILE A 112 -17.14 -20.11 17.25
C ILE A 112 -15.82 -20.72 16.74
N ALA A 113 -14.82 -19.88 16.53
CA ALA A 113 -13.50 -20.29 16.09
C ALA A 113 -12.78 -21.10 17.18
N THR A 114 -12.14 -22.17 16.73
CA THR A 114 -11.31 -23.07 17.51
C THR A 114 -10.07 -23.35 16.67
N ASN A 115 -8.99 -23.83 17.30
CA ASN A 115 -7.83 -24.24 16.51
C ASN A 115 -8.20 -25.34 15.50
N GLY A 116 -9.15 -26.22 15.82
CA GLY A 116 -9.63 -27.26 14.92
C GLY A 116 -10.36 -26.79 13.65
N ASN A 117 -10.93 -25.58 13.62
CA ASN A 117 -11.85 -25.15 12.55
C ASN A 117 -11.60 -23.74 11.99
N LYS A 118 -10.56 -23.02 12.44
CA LYS A 118 -10.32 -21.63 12.07
C LYS A 118 -10.03 -21.40 10.58
N TYR A 119 -9.61 -22.44 9.86
CA TYR A 119 -9.35 -22.41 8.41
C TYR A 119 -10.11 -23.49 7.62
N GLU A 120 -11.12 -24.14 8.21
CA GLU A 120 -11.82 -25.32 7.66
C GLU A 120 -12.29 -25.15 6.21
N ASP A 121 -12.74 -23.94 5.85
CA ASP A 121 -13.28 -23.57 4.55
C ASP A 121 -12.44 -22.46 3.87
N ALA A 122 -11.13 -22.41 4.13
CA ALA A 122 -10.22 -21.40 3.59
C ALA A 122 -8.81 -21.97 3.27
N PRO A 123 -8.71 -22.92 2.33
CA PRO A 123 -7.46 -23.64 2.07
C PRO A 123 -6.33 -22.76 1.53
N GLU A 124 -6.63 -21.76 0.68
CA GLU A 124 -5.63 -20.83 0.16
C GLU A 124 -5.10 -19.92 1.27
N PHE A 125 -5.99 -19.37 2.09
CA PHE A 125 -5.64 -18.61 3.28
C PHE A 125 -4.77 -19.43 4.24
N GLU A 126 -5.16 -20.68 4.55
CA GLU A 126 -4.39 -21.57 5.42
C GLU A 126 -2.98 -21.84 4.87
N ALA A 127 -2.89 -22.14 3.57
CA ALA A 127 -1.61 -22.39 2.91
C ALA A 127 -0.72 -21.14 2.93
N PHE A 128 -1.31 -19.95 2.78
CA PHE A 128 -0.58 -18.68 2.86
C PHE A 128 -0.02 -18.46 4.27
N ILE A 129 -0.81 -18.66 5.32
CA ILE A 129 -0.34 -18.56 6.71
C ILE A 129 0.83 -19.52 6.95
N LYS A 130 0.66 -20.80 6.60
CA LYS A 130 1.70 -21.82 6.75
C LYS A 130 2.99 -21.45 6.03
N LYS A 131 2.91 -20.95 4.78
CA LYS A 131 4.07 -20.48 3.99
C LYS A 131 4.90 -19.45 4.77
N TRP A 132 4.26 -18.49 5.44
CA TRP A 132 4.97 -17.43 6.16
C TRP A 132 5.50 -17.86 7.52
N MET A 133 4.76 -18.74 8.20
CA MET A 133 5.25 -19.37 9.43
C MET A 133 6.47 -20.26 9.17
N ASP A 134 6.49 -21.00 8.06
CA ASP A 134 7.64 -21.81 7.65
C ASP A 134 8.87 -20.94 7.31
N LYS A 135 8.66 -19.68 6.90
CA LYS A 135 9.72 -18.68 6.73
C LYS A 135 10.18 -18.03 8.05
N GLY A 136 9.55 -18.37 9.18
CA GLY A 136 9.91 -17.89 10.51
C GLY A 136 9.08 -16.71 11.04
N GLU A 137 8.00 -16.31 10.35
CA GLU A 137 7.06 -15.32 10.92
C GLU A 137 6.24 -15.95 12.06
N SER A 138 5.84 -15.14 13.04
CA SER A 138 4.82 -15.56 14.01
C SER A 138 3.47 -15.74 13.29
N GLU A 139 2.57 -16.53 13.86
CA GLU A 139 1.23 -16.69 13.29
C GLU A 139 0.48 -15.34 13.23
N GLU A 140 0.65 -14.48 14.24
CA GLU A 140 0.06 -13.14 14.23
C GLU A 140 0.53 -12.31 13.03
N HIS A 141 1.84 -12.30 12.77
CA HIS A 141 2.41 -11.59 11.62
C HIS A 141 1.94 -12.19 10.29
N ALA A 142 1.90 -13.53 10.19
CA ALA A 142 1.37 -14.21 9.02
C ALA A 142 -0.11 -13.88 8.79
N LEU A 143 -0.92 -13.78 9.86
CA LEU A 143 -2.34 -13.40 9.82
C LEU A 143 -2.55 -11.96 9.36
N VAL A 144 -1.78 -11.02 9.90
CA VAL A 144 -1.82 -9.62 9.45
C VAL A 144 -1.46 -9.56 7.97
N ARG A 145 -0.41 -10.27 7.54
CA ARG A 145 -0.02 -10.32 6.14
C ARG A 145 -1.10 -10.94 5.25
N ALA A 146 -1.69 -12.06 5.64
CA ALA A 146 -2.78 -12.68 4.89
C ALA A 146 -3.99 -11.75 4.78
N THR A 147 -4.33 -11.05 5.85
CA THR A 147 -5.40 -10.04 5.85
C THR A 147 -5.11 -8.91 4.88
N THR A 148 -3.87 -8.41 4.85
CA THR A 148 -3.42 -7.38 3.90
C THR A 148 -3.56 -7.85 2.44
N TYR A 149 -3.20 -9.10 2.13
CA TYR A 149 -3.32 -9.65 0.78
C TYR A 149 -4.79 -9.90 0.40
N ALA A 150 -5.59 -10.41 1.34
CA ALA A 150 -7.01 -10.64 1.15
C ALA A 150 -7.74 -9.33 0.86
N LEU A 151 -7.49 -8.26 1.64
CA LEU A 151 -8.04 -6.92 1.41
C LEU A 151 -7.74 -6.36 0.01
N ALA A 152 -6.55 -6.65 -0.52
CA ALA A 152 -6.15 -6.22 -1.86
C ALA A 152 -6.79 -7.06 -2.98
N GLY A 153 -7.49 -8.15 -2.68
CA GLY A 153 -7.98 -9.13 -3.66
C GLY A 153 -6.87 -9.96 -4.29
N LEU A 154 -5.79 -10.24 -3.52
CA LEU A 154 -4.64 -11.06 -3.93
C LEU A 154 -4.60 -12.44 -3.26
N LEU A 155 -5.51 -12.70 -2.32
CA LEU A 155 -5.61 -13.96 -1.59
C LEU A 155 -7.08 -14.27 -1.32
N ASP A 156 -7.53 -15.45 -1.77
CA ASP A 156 -8.84 -15.96 -1.39
C ASP A 156 -8.83 -16.30 0.11
N TYR A 157 -9.59 -15.53 0.88
CA TYR A 157 -9.68 -15.71 2.32
C TYR A 157 -10.73 -16.74 2.74
N GLY A 158 -11.52 -17.25 1.80
CA GLY A 158 -12.56 -18.24 2.04
C GLY A 158 -13.43 -17.89 3.24
N LYS A 159 -13.88 -18.91 3.95
CA LYS A 159 -14.68 -18.79 5.19
C LYS A 159 -13.82 -19.03 6.43
N GLN A 160 -12.64 -18.38 6.49
CA GLN A 160 -11.81 -18.43 7.69
C GLN A 160 -12.49 -17.69 8.86
N LYS A 161 -12.21 -18.14 10.08
CA LYS A 161 -12.89 -17.70 11.31
C LYS A 161 -11.93 -17.02 12.28
N VAL A 162 -10.76 -16.58 11.84
CA VAL A 162 -9.67 -16.10 12.71
C VAL A 162 -9.49 -14.59 12.68
N TRP A 163 -9.85 -13.91 11.59
CA TRP A 163 -9.66 -12.47 11.44
C TRP A 163 -10.70 -11.84 10.53
N GLN A 164 -11.27 -10.67 10.86
CA GLN A 164 -12.19 -10.01 9.92
C GLN A 164 -11.42 -9.32 8.78
N ILE A 165 -11.79 -9.59 7.53
CA ILE A 165 -11.16 -8.97 6.36
C ILE A 165 -11.92 -7.68 6.00
N GLY A 166 -11.45 -6.54 6.48
CA GLY A 166 -12.04 -5.23 6.17
C GLY A 166 -13.45 -5.03 6.73
N ASN A 167 -13.99 -3.83 6.57
CA ASN A 167 -15.30 -3.47 7.12
C ASN A 167 -16.44 -3.77 6.14
N ASP A 168 -16.17 -3.71 4.83
CA ASP A 168 -17.20 -3.77 3.78
C ASP A 168 -17.21 -5.09 2.99
N LEU A 169 -16.36 -6.05 3.37
CA LEU A 169 -16.28 -7.36 2.73
C LEU A 169 -17.05 -8.40 3.54
N PRO A 170 -17.91 -9.20 2.89
CA PRO A 170 -18.69 -10.22 3.57
C PRO A 170 -17.80 -11.34 4.11
N TYR A 171 -18.34 -12.09 5.07
CA TYR A 171 -17.78 -13.39 5.44
C TYR A 171 -17.83 -14.35 4.26
N GLY A 172 -16.69 -14.98 3.95
CA GLY A 172 -16.51 -15.66 2.67
C GLY A 172 -16.03 -14.69 1.60
N ASP A 173 -15.02 -15.06 0.82
CA ASP A 173 -14.58 -14.29 -0.34
C ASP A 173 -15.53 -14.46 -1.55
N ILE A 174 -16.79 -14.09 -1.34
CA ILE A 174 -17.88 -14.25 -2.31
C ILE A 174 -18.07 -13.01 -3.17
N LYS A 175 -17.37 -11.91 -2.86
CA LYS A 175 -17.51 -10.61 -3.51
C LYS A 175 -16.19 -10.19 -4.12
N GLN A 176 -16.15 -10.09 -5.45
CA GLN A 176 -14.98 -9.56 -6.15
C GLN A 176 -14.69 -8.12 -5.73
N HIS A 177 -13.43 -7.82 -5.45
CA HIS A 177 -12.91 -6.53 -5.03
C HIS A 177 -11.42 -6.44 -5.38
N GLY A 178 -10.85 -5.24 -5.36
CA GLY A 178 -9.42 -5.02 -5.62
C GLY A 178 -8.92 -5.75 -6.88
N PHE A 179 -7.86 -6.54 -6.73
CA PHE A 179 -7.26 -7.31 -7.82
C PHE A 179 -8.11 -8.47 -8.36
N HIS A 180 -9.21 -8.88 -7.69
CA HIS A 180 -10.17 -9.82 -8.29
C HIS A 180 -10.80 -9.27 -9.57
N LEU A 181 -10.93 -7.94 -9.67
CA LEU A 181 -11.56 -7.24 -10.78
C LEU A 181 -10.59 -6.88 -11.91
N ILE A 182 -9.30 -7.22 -11.76
CA ILE A 182 -8.23 -6.83 -12.67
C ILE A 182 -7.74 -8.05 -13.44
N ASN A 183 -7.83 -8.02 -14.75
CA ASN A 183 -7.23 -8.95 -15.69
C ASN A 183 -5.88 -8.41 -16.17
N ASN A 184 -4.91 -8.33 -15.27
CA ASN A 184 -3.54 -7.87 -15.57
C ASN A 184 -2.54 -8.69 -14.75
N GLU A 185 -2.24 -9.87 -15.25
CA GLU A 185 -1.36 -10.83 -14.57
C GLU A 185 0.05 -10.28 -14.28
N PRO A 186 0.71 -9.55 -15.21
CA PRO A 186 1.99 -8.91 -14.91
C PRO A 186 1.93 -7.96 -13.72
N LEU A 187 0.84 -7.17 -13.61
CA LEU A 187 0.64 -6.26 -12.48
C LEU A 187 0.45 -7.03 -11.17
N LYS A 188 -0.42 -8.06 -11.16
CA LYS A 188 -0.65 -8.89 -9.96
C LYS A 188 0.65 -9.54 -9.48
N ASN A 189 1.40 -10.14 -10.39
CA ASN A 189 2.67 -10.78 -10.07
C ASN A 189 3.70 -9.78 -9.53
N ALA A 190 3.79 -8.59 -10.11
CA ALA A 190 4.68 -7.55 -9.64
C ALA A 190 4.33 -7.09 -8.22
N VAL A 191 3.04 -6.92 -7.93
CA VAL A 191 2.56 -6.57 -6.59
C VAL A 191 2.89 -7.68 -5.59
N ILE A 192 2.54 -8.93 -5.88
CA ILE A 192 2.85 -10.08 -5.01
C ILE A 192 4.35 -10.17 -4.74
N LYS A 193 5.20 -10.08 -5.78
CA LYS A 193 6.67 -10.12 -5.62
C LYS A 193 7.20 -8.98 -4.78
N THR A 194 6.60 -7.80 -4.88
CA THR A 194 6.99 -6.64 -4.07
C THR A 194 6.62 -6.88 -2.61
N LEU A 195 5.37 -7.25 -2.35
CA LEU A 195 4.88 -7.50 -0.99
C LEU A 195 5.59 -8.68 -0.31
N ASP A 196 5.98 -9.73 -1.05
CA ASP A 196 6.73 -10.89 -0.53
C ASP A 196 8.14 -10.50 -0.03
N ASN A 197 8.68 -9.35 -0.43
CA ASN A 197 10.00 -8.86 -0.04
C ASN A 197 9.97 -7.75 1.03
N LEU A 198 8.78 -7.31 1.43
CA LEU A 198 8.58 -6.27 2.43
C LEU A 198 8.32 -6.86 3.82
N SER A 199 8.62 -6.06 4.85
CA SER A 199 8.17 -6.35 6.22
C SER A 199 6.63 -6.39 6.26
N VAL A 200 6.03 -7.00 7.29
CA VAL A 200 4.57 -7.03 7.44
C VAL A 200 3.99 -5.62 7.54
N GLY A 201 4.71 -4.70 8.20
CA GLY A 201 4.33 -3.29 8.32
C GLY A 201 4.33 -2.61 6.95
N ASP A 202 5.47 -2.62 6.26
CA ASP A 202 5.65 -1.92 4.99
C ASP A 202 4.74 -2.50 3.89
N ALA A 203 4.52 -3.83 3.90
CA ALA A 203 3.56 -4.45 2.98
C ALA A 203 2.13 -3.94 3.23
N THR A 204 1.76 -3.78 4.49
CA THR A 204 0.46 -3.24 4.89
C THR A 204 0.34 -1.77 4.49
N ASP A 205 1.38 -0.97 4.72
CA ASP A 205 1.37 0.45 4.37
C ASP A 205 1.37 0.68 2.85
N LEU A 206 2.10 -0.12 2.08
CA LEU A 206 2.06 -0.08 0.62
C LEU A 206 0.66 -0.43 0.10
N VAL A 207 0.06 -1.53 0.57
CA VAL A 207 -1.31 -1.91 0.18
C VAL A 207 -2.30 -0.83 0.57
N ARG A 208 -2.22 -0.29 1.80
CA ARG A 208 -3.08 0.81 2.23
C ARG A 208 -2.91 2.03 1.35
N SER A 209 -1.69 2.39 0.95
CA SER A 209 -1.49 3.52 0.05
C SER A 209 -2.22 3.36 -1.30
N ILE A 210 -2.46 2.12 -1.75
CA ILE A 210 -3.14 1.82 -3.01
C ILE A 210 -4.63 1.55 -2.79
N PHE A 211 -5.00 0.94 -1.66
CA PHE A 211 -6.31 0.34 -1.43
C PHE A 211 -7.12 0.92 -0.25
N ASP A 212 -6.51 1.62 0.69
CA ASP A 212 -7.23 2.36 1.73
C ASP A 212 -7.03 3.85 1.50
N GLY A 213 -8.14 4.53 1.16
CA GLY A 213 -8.12 5.95 0.84
C GLY A 213 -7.55 6.76 2.00
N TYR A 214 -6.29 7.17 1.87
CA TYR A 214 -5.76 8.34 2.55
C TYR A 214 -5.90 9.57 1.62
N PRO A 215 -6.84 10.51 1.89
CA PRO A 215 -7.99 10.40 2.79
C PRO A 215 -9.34 10.26 2.06
N GLU A 216 -10.12 9.30 2.57
CA GLU A 216 -11.57 9.11 2.55
C GLU A 216 -12.33 9.38 1.25
N ASN A 217 -12.90 8.31 0.66
CA ASN A 217 -14.23 8.47 0.10
C ASN A 217 -15.02 7.17 0.01
N LYS A 218 -16.32 7.35 0.25
CA LYS A 218 -17.37 6.35 0.45
C LYS A 218 -17.91 5.86 -0.88
N GLY A 219 -17.96 4.54 -1.05
CA GLY A 219 -18.88 3.84 -1.96
C GLY A 219 -18.56 3.87 -3.45
N ALA A 220 -18.19 2.69 -3.98
CA ALA A 220 -17.86 2.35 -5.38
C ALA A 220 -16.48 2.82 -5.89
N PRO A 221 -16.00 2.25 -7.01
CA PRO A 221 -15.26 0.98 -7.20
C PRO A 221 -14.12 0.75 -6.17
N SER A 222 -13.25 -0.26 -6.35
CA SER A 222 -12.06 -0.37 -5.48
C SER A 222 -11.30 0.95 -5.52
N SER A 223 -10.82 1.42 -4.38
CA SER A 223 -9.94 2.59 -4.20
C SER A 223 -8.84 2.70 -5.26
N PHE A 224 -8.27 1.57 -5.68
CA PHE A 224 -7.29 1.54 -6.77
C PHE A 224 -7.86 1.99 -8.13
N GLN A 225 -9.06 1.53 -8.51
CA GLN A 225 -9.73 1.97 -9.74
C GLN A 225 -9.98 3.47 -9.72
N LYS A 226 -10.43 4.01 -8.59
CA LYS A 226 -10.65 5.45 -8.44
C LYS A 226 -9.36 6.25 -8.65
N LEU A 227 -8.25 5.78 -8.07
CA LEU A 227 -6.94 6.40 -8.27
C LEU A 227 -6.49 6.38 -9.74
N LEU A 228 -6.78 5.31 -10.46
CA LEU A 228 -6.50 5.20 -11.89
C LEU A 228 -7.39 6.12 -12.73
N ASP A 229 -8.68 6.23 -12.39
CA ASP A 229 -9.61 7.15 -13.06
C ASP A 229 -9.16 8.60 -12.89
N ASP A 230 -8.83 9.00 -11.66
CA ASP A 230 -8.32 10.35 -11.33
C ASP A 230 -7.01 10.63 -12.08
N PHE A 231 -6.12 9.64 -12.18
CA PHE A 231 -4.89 9.75 -12.96
C PHE A 231 -5.17 9.87 -14.46
N GLY A 232 -6.14 9.13 -14.99
CA GLY A 232 -6.58 9.24 -16.38
C GLY A 232 -7.08 10.63 -16.73
N VAL A 233 -7.90 11.24 -15.87
CA VAL A 233 -8.34 12.64 -16.05
C VAL A 233 -7.13 13.58 -16.09
N LYS A 234 -6.23 13.48 -15.11
CA LYS A 234 -5.00 14.30 -15.06
C LYS A 234 -4.16 14.14 -16.33
N LEU A 235 -3.97 12.90 -16.79
CA LEU A 235 -3.17 12.59 -17.97
C LEU A 235 -3.77 13.25 -19.22
N GLU A 236 -5.08 13.17 -19.40
CA GLU A 236 -5.75 13.78 -20.55
C GLU A 236 -5.79 15.32 -20.48
N GLU A 237 -5.82 15.91 -19.28
CA GLU A 237 -5.65 17.36 -19.10
C GLU A 237 -4.24 17.81 -19.50
N LEU A 238 -3.20 17.08 -19.10
CA LEU A 238 -1.80 17.37 -19.48
C LEU A 238 -1.61 17.27 -21.00
N LYS A 239 -2.18 16.26 -21.66
CA LYS A 239 -2.15 16.14 -23.12
C LYS A 239 -2.77 17.35 -23.82
N LYS A 240 -3.86 17.91 -23.27
CA LYS A 240 -4.51 19.11 -23.82
C LYS A 240 -3.68 20.39 -23.63
N LEU A 241 -2.87 20.47 -22.57
CA LEU A 241 -1.96 21.59 -22.35
C LEU A 241 -0.77 21.56 -23.32
N ASN A 242 -0.32 20.35 -23.71
CA ASN A 242 0.80 20.14 -24.63
C ASN A 242 0.39 19.38 -25.91
N PRO A 243 -0.52 19.91 -26.73
CA PRO A 243 -1.13 19.16 -27.83
C PRO A 243 -0.14 18.75 -28.93
N GLU A 244 0.93 19.54 -29.16
CA GLU A 244 1.95 19.21 -30.16
C GLU A 244 2.84 18.02 -29.76
N GLU A 245 3.04 17.79 -28.46
CA GLU A 245 3.82 16.67 -27.93
C GLU A 245 3.02 15.36 -27.96
N HIS A 246 1.68 15.46 -27.94
CA HIS A 246 0.75 14.33 -27.82
C HIS A 246 -0.13 14.12 -29.06
N LYS A 247 0.13 14.82 -30.16
CA LYS A 247 -0.68 14.75 -31.39
C LYS A 247 -0.74 13.37 -32.03
N ASP A 248 0.29 12.55 -31.78
CA ASP A 248 0.42 11.20 -32.33
C ASP A 248 -0.01 10.10 -31.34
N ASP A 249 -0.51 10.48 -30.15
CA ASP A 249 -1.02 9.52 -29.17
C ASP A 249 -2.23 8.78 -29.73
N LYS A 250 -2.11 7.45 -29.84
CA LYS A 250 -3.15 6.58 -30.40
C LYS A 250 -4.24 6.22 -29.40
N PHE A 251 -3.97 6.36 -28.10
CA PHE A 251 -4.84 5.85 -27.04
C PHE A 251 -5.08 6.90 -25.94
N THR A 252 -6.29 6.84 -25.40
CA THR A 252 -6.76 7.59 -24.23
C THR A 252 -6.81 6.64 -23.05
N PHE A 253 -6.24 7.05 -21.91
CA PHE A 253 -6.34 6.24 -20.69
C PHE A 253 -7.65 6.53 -19.98
N THR A 254 -8.43 5.50 -19.70
CA THR A 254 -9.76 5.62 -19.07
C THR A 254 -9.82 4.99 -17.69
N GLY A 255 -8.67 4.67 -17.09
CA GLY A 255 -8.58 3.94 -15.82
C GLY A 255 -8.68 2.42 -15.97
N ASP A 256 -9.12 1.89 -17.11
CA ASP A 256 -9.18 0.43 -17.35
C ASP A 256 -7.77 -0.12 -17.62
N VAL A 257 -7.34 -1.05 -16.77
CA VAL A 257 -6.01 -1.67 -16.82
C VAL A 257 -6.06 -3.13 -17.24
N ASN A 258 -7.23 -3.62 -17.63
CA ASN A 258 -7.41 -4.98 -18.11
C ASN A 258 -6.69 -5.19 -19.44
N LEU A 259 -5.93 -6.27 -19.53
CA LEU A 259 -5.27 -6.68 -20.75
C LEU A 259 -6.29 -7.23 -21.73
N LYS A 260 -6.09 -6.86 -23.00
CA LYS A 260 -6.88 -7.37 -24.11
C LYS A 260 -6.15 -8.56 -24.73
N ASP A 261 -6.93 -9.54 -25.18
CA ASP A 261 -6.43 -10.70 -25.91
C ASP A 261 -6.51 -10.49 -27.43
N GLY A 262 -5.73 -11.28 -28.17
CA GLY A 262 -5.68 -11.27 -29.64
C GLY A 262 -4.42 -10.61 -30.21
N THR A 263 -4.13 -10.87 -31.49
CA THR A 263 -2.89 -10.45 -32.16
C THR A 263 -2.71 -8.93 -32.23
N ASP A 264 -3.81 -8.18 -32.29
CA ASP A 264 -3.80 -6.72 -32.45
C ASP A 264 -3.74 -5.97 -31.10
N SER A 265 -3.68 -6.70 -29.97
CA SER A 265 -3.75 -6.12 -28.62
C SER A 265 -2.41 -5.66 -28.05
N LYS A 266 -1.28 -6.06 -28.64
CA LYS A 266 0.06 -5.84 -28.06
C LYS A 266 0.37 -4.36 -27.84
N GLU A 267 0.07 -3.52 -28.82
CA GLU A 267 0.32 -2.07 -28.72
C GLU A 267 -0.52 -1.44 -27.61
N TYR A 268 -1.80 -1.83 -27.48
CA TYR A 268 -2.68 -1.35 -26.43
C TYR A 268 -2.25 -1.83 -25.04
N ASN A 269 -1.86 -3.11 -24.91
CA ASN A 269 -1.38 -3.67 -23.65
C ASN A 269 -0.08 -2.96 -23.20
N ASN A 270 0.85 -2.69 -24.13
CA ASN A 270 2.05 -1.91 -23.84
C ASN A 270 1.71 -0.48 -23.41
N PHE A 271 0.73 0.16 -24.05
CA PHE A 271 0.22 1.45 -23.61
C PHE A 271 -0.31 1.40 -22.15
N ILE A 272 -1.04 0.35 -21.77
CA ILE A 272 -1.50 0.15 -20.39
C ILE A 272 -0.30 -0.02 -19.43
N PHE A 273 0.71 -0.81 -19.81
CA PHE A 273 1.91 -1.00 -19.00
C PHE A 273 2.68 0.30 -18.76
N ASP A 274 2.96 1.06 -19.82
CA ASP A 274 3.65 2.34 -19.72
C ASP A 274 2.85 3.36 -18.90
N THR A 275 1.53 3.35 -19.03
CA THR A 275 0.64 4.24 -18.26
C THR A 275 0.64 3.88 -16.77
N LEU A 276 0.63 2.59 -16.44
CA LEU A 276 0.72 2.12 -15.05
C LEU A 276 2.07 2.46 -14.40
N ILE A 277 3.18 2.38 -15.14
CA ILE A 277 4.50 2.83 -14.66
C ILE A 277 4.44 4.32 -14.31
N LYS A 278 3.94 5.17 -15.22
CA LYS A 278 3.79 6.60 -14.98
C LYS A 278 2.86 6.90 -13.80
N PHE A 279 1.81 6.09 -13.61
CA PHE A 279 0.93 6.21 -12.46
C PHE A 279 1.71 6.00 -11.15
N PHE A 280 2.51 4.94 -11.04
CA PHE A 280 3.29 4.70 -9.82
C PHE A 280 4.38 5.75 -9.60
N GLU A 281 5.00 6.26 -10.66
CA GLU A 281 5.96 7.38 -10.59
C GLU A 281 5.27 8.66 -10.06
N ASP A 282 4.08 9.01 -10.57
CA ASP A 282 3.27 10.14 -10.06
C ASP A 282 2.89 9.98 -8.58
N ARG A 283 2.67 8.73 -8.12
CA ARG A 283 2.41 8.44 -6.70
C ARG A 283 3.63 8.72 -5.83
N ILE A 284 4.83 8.39 -6.30
CA ILE A 284 6.10 8.73 -5.61
C ILE A 284 6.29 10.24 -5.56
N GLU A 285 6.09 10.95 -6.67
CA GLU A 285 6.22 12.41 -6.71
C GLU A 285 5.27 13.12 -5.74
N LYS A 286 4.00 12.68 -5.67
CA LYS A 286 3.03 13.20 -4.70
C LYS A 286 3.45 12.97 -3.26
N LEU A 287 4.04 11.80 -2.98
CA LEU A 287 4.56 11.46 -1.66
C LEU A 287 5.74 12.36 -1.28
N ASP A 288 6.71 12.52 -2.20
CA ASP A 288 7.88 13.38 -2.01
C ASP A 288 7.47 14.85 -1.81
N TYR A 289 6.48 15.34 -2.58
CA TYR A 289 5.92 16.68 -2.39
C TYR A 289 5.28 16.84 -1.01
N TYR A 290 4.50 15.86 -0.56
CA TYR A 290 3.86 15.90 0.76
C TYR A 290 4.87 15.93 1.89
N VAL A 291 5.92 15.11 1.82
CA VAL A 291 7.02 15.07 2.79
C VAL A 291 7.76 16.41 2.83
N ALA A 292 8.07 16.99 1.68
CA ALA A 292 8.80 18.26 1.59
C ALA A 292 8.02 19.48 2.14
N ASN A 293 6.68 19.42 2.15
CA ASN A 293 5.81 20.55 2.50
C ASN A 293 5.08 20.39 3.84
N LYS A 294 5.38 19.35 4.62
CA LYS A 294 4.73 19.11 5.91
C LYS A 294 5.39 19.89 7.07
N PRO A 295 4.62 20.26 8.12
CA PRO A 295 5.18 20.84 9.34
C PRO A 295 6.22 19.91 9.99
N PRO A 296 7.32 20.45 10.57
CA PRO A 296 8.41 19.64 11.12
C PRO A 296 8.05 18.70 12.27
N GLU A 297 6.92 18.92 12.93
CA GLU A 297 6.56 18.24 14.19
C GLU A 297 5.82 16.90 13.99
N ASP A 298 5.44 16.54 12.75
CA ASP A 298 4.66 15.32 12.41
C ASP A 298 5.10 14.73 11.06
N THR A 299 6.38 14.38 10.93
CA THR A 299 6.85 13.63 9.75
C THR A 299 7.01 12.15 10.08
N PRO A 300 5.97 11.32 9.86
CA PRO A 300 6.20 9.93 9.52
C PRO A 300 7.17 9.91 8.35
N ASP A 301 8.23 9.15 8.49
CA ASP A 301 9.15 8.90 7.39
C ASP A 301 8.47 7.92 6.43
N TYR A 302 8.03 8.41 5.26
CA TYR A 302 7.38 7.59 4.24
C TYR A 302 8.39 6.93 3.29
N HIS A 303 9.69 6.90 3.63
CA HIS A 303 10.72 6.23 2.82
C HIS A 303 10.37 4.77 2.52
N GLU A 304 9.74 4.04 3.45
CA GLU A 304 9.34 2.63 3.25
C GLU A 304 8.28 2.48 2.15
N VAL A 305 7.24 3.33 2.13
CA VAL A 305 6.22 3.32 1.07
C VAL A 305 6.82 3.73 -0.26
N ARG A 306 7.72 4.73 -0.25
CA ARG A 306 8.45 5.18 -1.45
C ARG A 306 9.30 4.05 -2.04
N ASP A 307 10.07 3.35 -1.21
CA ASP A 307 10.94 2.26 -1.64
C ASP A 307 10.13 1.03 -2.07
N GLY A 308 8.98 0.80 -1.44
CA GLY A 308 7.98 -0.16 -1.88
C GLY A 308 7.43 0.14 -3.27
N LEU A 309 7.09 1.41 -3.57
CA LEU A 309 6.62 1.83 -4.89
C LEU A 309 7.72 1.73 -5.96
N ASN A 310 8.96 2.10 -5.63
CA ASN A 310 10.10 1.90 -6.54
C ASN A 310 10.32 0.42 -6.87
N SER A 311 10.27 -0.44 -5.84
CA SER A 311 10.38 -1.90 -6.00
C SER A 311 9.24 -2.47 -6.84
N LEU A 312 8.02 -1.93 -6.69
CA LEU A 312 6.87 -2.30 -7.51
C LEU A 312 7.08 -1.94 -8.98
N ILE A 313 7.58 -0.74 -9.27
CA ILE A 313 7.89 -0.33 -10.65
C ILE A 313 8.93 -1.26 -11.27
N ASP A 314 10.00 -1.56 -10.55
CA ASP A 314 11.08 -2.44 -11.04
C ASP A 314 10.59 -3.88 -11.29
N ASN A 315 9.80 -4.42 -10.37
CA ASN A 315 9.19 -5.73 -10.54
C ASN A 315 8.19 -5.75 -11.70
N PHE A 316 7.42 -4.68 -11.87
CA PHE A 316 6.43 -4.57 -12.93
C PHE A 316 7.09 -4.50 -14.31
N LYS A 317 8.17 -3.72 -14.47
CA LYS A 317 8.98 -3.70 -15.69
C LYS A 317 9.47 -5.11 -16.06
N LYS A 318 9.97 -5.88 -15.08
CA LYS A 318 10.40 -7.28 -15.30
C LYS A 318 9.24 -8.19 -15.72
N GLU A 319 8.08 -8.09 -15.09
CA GLU A 319 6.90 -8.90 -15.47
C GLU A 319 6.38 -8.54 -16.87
N VAL A 320 6.42 -7.27 -17.24
CA VAL A 320 6.08 -6.79 -18.58
C VAL A 320 7.03 -7.36 -19.63
N ASP A 321 8.34 -7.37 -19.34
CA ASP A 321 9.33 -7.99 -20.22
C ASP A 321 9.09 -9.49 -20.39
N ILE A 322 8.77 -10.22 -19.32
CA ILE A 322 8.41 -11.64 -19.38
C ILE A 322 7.16 -11.84 -20.24
N TYR A 323 6.10 -11.08 -19.99
CA TYR A 323 4.84 -11.15 -20.74
C TYR A 323 5.08 -10.93 -22.25
N ASN A 324 5.84 -9.90 -22.61
CA ASN A 324 6.11 -9.53 -23.99
C ASN A 324 7.02 -10.49 -24.75
N ASN A 325 7.85 -11.28 -24.04
CA ASN A 325 8.71 -12.31 -24.62
C ASN A 325 8.05 -13.70 -24.67
N SER A 326 6.97 -13.90 -23.90
CA SER A 326 6.22 -15.16 -23.86
C SER A 326 5.05 -15.26 -24.85
N LYS A 327 4.63 -14.12 -25.43
CA LYS A 327 3.57 -13.99 -26.45
C LYS A 327 4.14 -13.57 -27.81
#